data_AF-A0A1G0HH68-F1
#
_entry.id   AF-A0A1G0HH68-F1
#
_cell.length_a   1.000
_cell.length_b   1.000
_cell.length_c   1.000
_cell.angle_alpha   90.00
_cell.angle_beta   90.00
_cell.angle_gamma   90.00
#
_symmetry.space_group_name_H-M   'P 1'
#
loop_
_entity.id
_entity.type
_entity.pdbx_description
1 polymer ?
#
loop_
_entity_poly.entity_id
_entity_poly.type
_entity_poly.pdbx_seq_one_letter_code
_entity_poly.pdbx_strand_id
1 'polypeptide(L)'
;MGKMITLLFVLCLAIASLSGYVYLNNKINTGQALLDAGQKKYDEGQAMLKAGRAKLAAGKHKLSRAKKGFGGLKLITTVVLPVTALPVGGAVFHEGDKKLAEGSKLVASGEKKVREGQAQLAAGKIKLEQGRGKLAMAKQIRLGCAYATGFFSLLLILLLFCWRKLLCKRKS
;
A
#
# COMPACT_ATOMS: atom_id res chain seq x y z
N MET A 1 -42.85 11.74 -37.58
CA MET A 1 -42.13 12.61 -36.62
C MET A 1 -41.71 11.85 -35.36
N GLY A 2 -42.62 11.47 -34.45
CA GLY A 2 -42.25 10.88 -33.14
C GLY A 2 -41.29 9.68 -33.18
N LYS A 3 -41.46 8.73 -34.12
CA LYS A 3 -40.64 7.52 -34.24
C LYS A 3 -39.18 7.77 -34.64
N MET A 4 -38.91 8.80 -35.45
CA MET A 4 -37.53 9.18 -35.83
C MET A 4 -36.81 9.83 -34.66
N ILE A 5 -37.53 10.61 -33.84
CA ILE A 5 -37.00 11.23 -32.62
C ILE A 5 -36.61 10.13 -31.62
N THR A 6 -37.42 9.07 -31.49
CA THR A 6 -37.10 7.94 -30.59
C THR A 6 -35.82 7.20 -31.01
N LEU A 7 -35.60 6.98 -32.30
CA LEU A 7 -34.39 6.32 -32.83
C LEU A 7 -33.13 7.15 -32.60
N LEU A 8 -33.18 8.46 -32.87
CA LEU A 8 -32.07 9.38 -32.60
C LEU A 8 -31.72 9.42 -31.11
N PHE A 9 -32.73 9.43 -30.25
CA PHE A 9 -32.52 9.46 -28.79
C PHE A 9 -31.85 8.18 -28.28
N VAL A 10 -32.27 7.00 -28.76
CA VAL A 10 -31.66 5.73 -28.38
C VAL A 10 -30.23 5.59 -28.93
N LEU A 11 -29.97 6.08 -30.15
CA LEU A 11 -28.62 6.09 -30.71
C LEU A 11 -27.66 6.98 -29.90
N CYS A 12 -28.11 8.18 -29.49
CA CYS A 12 -27.33 9.04 -28.60
C CYS A 12 -27.06 8.37 -27.25
N LEU A 13 -28.04 7.69 -26.65
CA LEU A 13 -27.86 6.93 -25.41
C LEU A 13 -26.85 5.78 -25.58
N ALA A 14 -26.86 5.09 -26.71
CA ALA A 14 -25.90 4.02 -27.01
C ALA A 14 -24.46 4.56 -27.13
N ILE A 15 -24.27 5.69 -27.82
CA ILE A 15 -22.95 6.34 -27.95
C ILE A 15 -22.44 6.85 -26.59
N ALA A 16 -23.32 7.47 -25.80
CA ALA A 16 -23.01 7.91 -24.45
C ALA A 16 -22.65 6.73 -23.51
N SER A 17 -23.34 5.59 -23.67
CA SER A 17 -23.05 4.36 -22.93
C SER A 17 -21.68 3.78 -23.31
N LEU A 18 -21.34 3.74 -24.60
CA LEU A 18 -20.07 3.22 -25.09
C LEU A 18 -18.89 4.08 -24.65
N SER A 19 -19.01 5.41 -24.77
CA SER A 19 -17.96 6.35 -24.31
C SER A 19 -17.75 6.26 -22.80
N GLY A 20 -18.84 6.18 -22.02
CA GLY A 20 -18.77 5.93 -20.58
C GLY A 20 -18.09 4.60 -20.22
N TYR A 21 -18.38 3.53 -20.96
CA TYR A 21 -17.77 2.21 -20.77
C TYR A 21 -16.25 2.25 -21.00
N VAL A 22 -15.80 2.83 -22.11
CA VAL A 22 -14.37 2.94 -22.43
C VAL A 22 -13.63 3.77 -21.39
N TYR A 23 -14.21 4.90 -20.97
CA TYR A 23 -13.63 5.75 -19.92
C TYR A 23 -13.50 4.99 -18.59
N LEU A 24 -14.55 4.27 -18.17
CA LEU A 24 -14.54 3.49 -16.93
C LEU A 24 -13.51 2.36 -17.00
N ASN A 25 -13.38 1.69 -18.14
CA ASN A 25 -12.40 0.63 -18.36
C ASN A 25 -10.96 1.15 -18.21
N ASN A 26 -10.64 2.29 -18.80
CA ASN A 26 -9.33 2.93 -18.64
C ASN A 26 -9.06 3.31 -17.18
N LYS A 27 -10.03 3.89 -16.48
CA LYS A 27 -9.92 4.21 -15.04
C LYS A 27 -9.66 2.97 -14.18
N ILE A 28 -10.35 1.86 -14.46
CA ILE A 28 -10.16 0.58 -13.75
C ILE A 28 -8.76 0.03 -14.01
N ASN A 29 -8.30 0.01 -15.26
CA ASN A 29 -6.98 -0.51 -15.61
C ASN A 29 -5.86 0.31 -14.98
N THR A 30 -5.93 1.65 -15.06
CA THR A 30 -4.97 2.54 -14.41
C THR A 30 -5.02 2.39 -12.89
N GLY A 31 -6.21 2.27 -12.30
CA GLY A 31 -6.39 2.04 -10.87
C GLY A 31 -5.78 0.71 -10.41
N GLN A 32 -5.93 -0.35 -11.21
CA GLN A 32 -5.34 -1.65 -10.92
C GLN A 32 -3.81 -1.61 -11.02
N ALA A 33 -3.25 -1.01 -12.07
CA ALA A 33 -1.81 -0.83 -12.20
C ALA A 33 -1.20 -0.02 -11.03
N LEU A 34 -1.91 1.02 -10.57
CA LEU A 34 -1.50 1.81 -9.40
C LEU A 34 -1.53 0.98 -8.11
N LEU A 35 -2.53 0.11 -7.93
CA LEU A 35 -2.60 -0.78 -6.77
C LEU A 35 -1.49 -1.82 -6.81
N ASP A 36 -1.19 -2.39 -7.97
CA ASP A 36 -0.11 -3.38 -8.11
C ASP A 36 1.25 -2.74 -7.84
N ALA A 37 1.49 -1.53 -8.35
CA ALA A 37 2.68 -0.75 -8.03
C ALA A 37 2.76 -0.37 -6.54
N GLY A 38 1.62 0.00 -5.94
CA GLY A 38 1.52 0.29 -4.52
C GLY A 38 1.80 -0.93 -3.64
N GLN A 39 1.31 -2.11 -4.05
CA GLN A 39 1.57 -3.38 -3.38
C GLN A 39 3.05 -3.74 -3.43
N LYS A 40 3.71 -3.62 -4.59
CA LYS A 40 5.16 -3.84 -4.70
C LYS A 40 5.96 -2.94 -3.74
N LYS A 41 5.64 -1.64 -3.71
CA LYS A 41 6.28 -0.70 -2.76
C LYS A 41 6.02 -1.05 -1.30
N TYR A 42 4.82 -1.54 -0.99
CA TYR A 42 4.50 -2.02 0.36
C TYR A 42 5.35 -3.24 0.75
N ASP A 43 5.50 -4.21 -0.16
CA ASP A 43 6.28 -5.43 0.07
C ASP A 43 7.78 -5.11 0.22
N GLU A 44 8.31 -4.22 -0.63
CA GLU A 44 9.68 -3.68 -0.50
C GLU A 44 9.89 -2.98 0.84
N GLY A 45 8.94 -2.13 1.25
CA GLY A 45 8.98 -1.47 2.56
C GLY A 45 8.96 -2.46 3.72
N GLN A 46 8.19 -3.54 3.61
CA GLN A 46 8.15 -4.62 4.60
C GLN A 46 9.49 -5.36 4.69
N ALA A 47 10.12 -5.65 3.54
CA ALA A 47 11.44 -6.26 3.48
C ALA A 47 12.52 -5.36 4.10
N MET A 48 12.52 -4.06 3.77
CA MET A 48 13.42 -3.07 4.36
C MET A 48 13.24 -2.98 5.89
N LEU A 49 11.99 -3.02 6.37
CA LEU A 49 11.71 -2.98 7.80
C LEU A 49 12.22 -4.23 8.53
N LYS A 50 12.07 -5.42 7.92
CA LYS A 50 12.63 -6.67 8.43
C LYS A 50 14.16 -6.60 8.51
N ALA A 51 14.82 -6.11 7.47
CA ALA A 51 16.27 -5.91 7.46
C ALA A 51 16.72 -4.90 8.52
N GLY A 52 15.99 -3.79 8.67
CA GLY A 52 16.24 -2.79 9.72
C GLY A 52 16.13 -3.36 11.13
N ARG A 53 15.09 -4.17 11.40
CA ARG A 53 14.93 -4.91 12.66
C ARG A 53 16.11 -5.85 12.92
N ALA A 54 16.56 -6.59 11.91
CA ALA A 54 17.71 -7.49 12.04
C ALA A 54 19.01 -6.73 12.37
N LYS A 55 19.28 -5.62 11.68
CA LYS A 55 20.43 -4.74 11.98
C LYS A 55 20.37 -4.18 13.40
N LEU A 56 19.19 -3.75 13.85
CA LEU A 56 18.97 -3.25 15.21
C LEU A 56 19.21 -4.34 16.26
N ALA A 57 18.72 -5.57 16.03
CA ALA A 57 18.97 -6.70 16.90
C ALA A 57 20.47 -7.03 17.00
N ALA A 58 21.18 -7.06 15.87
CA ALA A 58 22.63 -7.24 15.85
C ALA A 58 23.36 -6.12 16.61
N GLY A 59 22.93 -4.87 16.46
CA GLY A 59 23.43 -3.72 17.21
C GLY A 59 23.24 -3.87 18.72
N LYS A 60 22.05 -4.30 19.16
CA LYS A 60 21.75 -4.62 20.57
C LYS A 60 22.66 -5.71 21.12
N HIS A 61 22.89 -6.78 20.36
CA HIS A 61 23.81 -7.86 20.76
C HIS A 61 25.25 -7.37 20.91
N LYS A 62 25.73 -6.54 19.97
CA LYS A 62 27.06 -5.93 20.06
C LYS A 62 27.17 -5.04 21.30
N LEU A 63 26.18 -4.19 21.56
CA LEU A 63 26.14 -3.33 22.74
C LEU A 63 26.11 -4.14 24.04
N SER A 64 25.33 -5.22 24.10
CA SER A 64 25.27 -6.11 25.27
C SER A 64 26.61 -6.79 25.55
N ARG A 65 27.27 -7.32 24.51
CA ARG A 65 28.62 -7.89 24.63
C ARG A 65 29.64 -6.85 25.09
N ALA A 66 29.60 -5.65 24.51
CA ALA A 66 30.47 -4.55 24.91
C ALA A 66 30.27 -4.20 26.39
N LYS A 67 29.02 -4.06 26.87
CA LYS A 67 28.71 -3.82 28.29
C LYS A 67 29.26 -4.93 29.21
N LYS A 68 29.10 -6.20 28.85
CA LYS A 68 29.61 -7.33 29.66
C LYS A 68 31.14 -7.36 29.70
N GLY A 69 31.81 -7.16 28.57
CA GLY A 69 33.27 -7.11 28.49
C GLY A 69 33.84 -5.94 29.30
N PHE A 70 33.22 -4.75 29.19
CA PHE A 70 33.64 -3.56 29.94
C PHE A 70 33.42 -3.72 31.45
N GLY A 71 32.30 -4.32 31.87
CA GLY A 71 32.02 -4.63 33.27
C GLY A 71 32.99 -5.65 33.87
N GLY A 72 33.34 -6.71 33.11
CA GLY A 72 34.33 -7.70 33.53
C GLY A 72 35.74 -7.11 33.66
N LEU A 73 36.14 -6.24 32.73
CA LEU A 73 37.43 -5.56 32.77
C LEU A 73 37.53 -4.63 33.99
N LYS A 74 36.46 -3.87 34.27
CA LYS A 74 36.35 -3.00 35.46
C LYS A 74 36.48 -3.81 36.76
N LEU A 75 35.81 -4.97 36.84
CA LEU A 75 35.88 -5.83 38.02
C LEU A 75 37.29 -6.38 38.27
N ILE A 76 37.97 -6.86 37.23
CA ILE A 76 39.35 -7.38 37.33
C ILE A 76 40.31 -6.29 37.81
N THR A 77 40.21 -5.07 37.26
CA THR A 77 41.06 -3.95 37.71
C THR A 77 40.79 -3.53 39.16
N THR A 78 39.55 -3.61 39.64
CA THR A 78 39.21 -3.23 41.02
C THR A 78 39.58 -4.30 42.05
N VAL A 79 39.55 -5.58 41.68
CA VAL A 79 39.75 -6.71 42.61
C VAL A 79 41.18 -7.24 42.60
N VAL A 80 41.88 -7.22 41.47
CA VAL A 80 43.18 -7.92 41.28
C VAL A 80 44.38 -6.97 41.28
N LEU A 81 44.18 -5.66 41.00
CA LEU A 81 45.27 -4.69 40.88
C LEU A 81 45.05 -3.46 41.78
N PRO A 82 45.36 -3.52 43.09
CA PRO A 82 45.48 -2.32 43.91
C PRO A 82 46.89 -1.75 43.68
N VAL A 83 47.18 -1.20 42.50
CA VAL A 83 48.47 -0.56 42.25
C VAL A 83 48.23 0.86 41.77
N THR A 84 48.84 1.76 42.52
CA THR A 84 48.89 3.22 42.52
C THR A 84 49.41 3.86 41.23
N ALA A 85 49.17 3.25 40.07
CA ALA A 85 49.53 3.80 38.78
C ALA A 85 48.38 3.59 37.79
N LEU A 86 47.89 4.70 37.23
CA LEU A 86 47.30 4.90 35.89
C LEU A 86 46.07 5.82 35.94
N PRO A 87 46.27 7.15 35.98
CA PRO A 87 45.25 8.13 35.53
C PRO A 87 44.68 7.78 34.13
N VAL A 88 45.41 6.99 33.34
CA VAL A 88 45.01 6.43 32.03
C VAL A 88 43.83 5.45 32.15
N GLY A 89 43.74 4.66 33.21
CA GLY A 89 42.67 3.67 33.39
C GLY A 89 41.29 4.33 33.55
N GLY A 90 41.20 5.35 34.41
CA GLY A 90 39.96 6.11 34.63
C GLY A 90 39.47 6.84 33.37
N ALA A 91 40.40 7.40 32.58
CA ALA A 91 40.08 8.03 31.30
C ALA A 91 39.50 7.02 30.28
N VAL A 92 40.11 5.82 30.18
CA VAL A 92 39.63 4.74 29.30
C VAL A 92 38.24 4.25 29.73
N PHE A 93 37.98 4.12 31.03
CA PHE A 93 36.66 3.72 31.53
C PHE A 93 35.60 4.79 31.25
N HIS A 94 35.92 6.07 31.46
CA HIS A 94 35.00 7.18 31.14
C HIS A 94 34.69 7.27 29.66
N GLU A 95 35.69 7.05 28.79
CA GLU A 95 35.47 7.07 27.34
C GLU A 95 34.64 5.86 26.89
N GLY A 96 34.81 4.69 27.51
CA GLY A 96 33.98 3.52 27.27
C GLY A 96 32.54 3.69 27.73
N ASP A 97 32.31 4.28 28.91
CA ASP A 97 30.97 4.61 29.38
C ASP A 97 30.27 5.61 28.44
N LYS A 98 31.00 6.61 27.93
CA LYS A 98 30.49 7.52 26.89
C LYS A 98 30.11 6.77 25.61
N LYS A 99 30.98 5.91 25.08
CA LYS A 99 30.71 5.09 23.88
C LYS A 99 29.52 4.13 24.08
N LEU A 100 29.37 3.55 25.26
CA LEU A 100 28.22 2.71 25.61
C LEU A 100 26.91 3.51 25.70
N ALA A 101 26.96 4.71 26.26
CA ALA A 101 25.80 5.61 26.33
C ALA A 101 25.38 6.07 24.93
N GLU A 102 26.33 6.43 24.07
CA GLU A 102 26.08 6.76 22.66
C GLU A 102 25.51 5.57 21.88
N GLY A 103 26.08 4.37 22.05
CA GLY A 103 25.55 3.14 21.46
C GLY A 103 24.11 2.83 21.91
N SER A 104 23.79 3.07 23.18
CA SER A 104 22.42 2.93 23.70
C SER A 104 21.46 3.95 23.08
N LYS A 105 21.89 5.21 22.92
CA LYS A 105 21.10 6.24 22.24
C LYS A 105 20.84 5.89 20.77
N LEU A 106 21.85 5.35 20.08
CA LEU A 106 21.72 4.90 18.69
C LEU A 106 20.71 3.75 18.54
N VAL A 107 20.74 2.77 19.45
CA VAL A 107 19.75 1.68 19.49
C VAL A 107 18.34 2.22 19.71
N ALA A 108 18.16 3.14 20.68
CA ALA A 108 16.86 3.74 20.96
C ALA A 108 16.32 4.54 19.75
N SER A 109 17.19 5.29 19.06
CA SER A 109 16.85 5.96 17.81
C SER A 109 16.44 4.97 16.71
N GLY A 110 17.18 3.86 16.57
CA GLY A 110 16.87 2.79 15.62
C GLY A 110 15.52 2.12 15.91
N GLU A 111 15.18 1.87 17.17
CA GLU A 111 13.86 1.37 17.57
C GLU A 111 12.73 2.33 17.18
N LYS A 112 12.94 3.65 17.39
CA LYS A 112 11.96 4.67 17.02
C LYS A 112 11.71 4.65 15.51
N LYS A 113 12.77 4.63 14.70
CA LYS A 113 12.66 4.53 13.22
C LYS A 113 11.93 3.25 12.78
N VAL A 114 12.19 2.13 13.43
CA VAL A 114 11.49 0.86 13.16
C VAL A 114 10.01 0.93 13.53
N ARG A 115 9.64 1.63 14.61
CA ARG A 115 8.23 1.88 14.97
C ARG A 115 7.53 2.80 13.97
N GLU A 116 8.19 3.90 13.61
CA GLU A 116 7.68 4.85 12.59
C GLU A 116 7.46 4.14 11.25
N GLY A 117 8.41 3.32 10.80
CA GLY A 117 8.26 2.52 9.57
C GLY A 117 7.10 1.52 9.64
N GLN A 118 6.83 0.93 10.81
CA GLN A 118 5.66 0.04 10.98
C GLN A 118 4.35 0.80 10.88
N ALA A 119 4.27 1.98 11.50
CA ALA A 119 3.09 2.82 11.43
C ALA A 119 2.82 3.27 9.99
N GLN A 120 3.87 3.62 9.24
CA GLN A 120 3.76 3.96 7.81
C GLN A 120 3.28 2.77 6.98
N LEU A 121 3.80 1.56 7.21
CA LEU A 121 3.29 0.36 6.55
C LEU A 121 1.83 0.10 6.91
N ALA A 122 1.45 0.18 8.19
CA ALA A 122 0.05 0.00 8.58
C ALA A 122 -0.89 0.98 7.86
N ALA A 123 -0.52 2.26 7.79
CA ALA A 123 -1.26 3.26 7.03
C ALA A 123 -1.29 2.95 5.52
N GLY A 124 -0.17 2.50 4.94
CA GLY A 124 -0.08 2.08 3.55
C GLY A 124 -1.01 0.90 3.23
N LYS A 125 -1.10 -0.08 4.14
CA LYS A 125 -2.02 -1.23 4.02
C LYS A 125 -3.48 -0.77 3.99
N ILE A 126 -3.88 0.13 4.88
CA ILE A 126 -5.24 0.69 4.89
C ILE A 126 -5.55 1.39 3.56
N LYS A 127 -4.62 2.18 3.03
CA LYS A 127 -4.80 2.85 1.73
C LYS A 127 -4.94 1.86 0.58
N LEU A 128 -4.16 0.78 0.57
CA LEU A 128 -4.29 -0.29 -0.43
C LEU A 128 -5.65 -0.98 -0.37
N GLU A 129 -6.13 -1.31 0.83
CA GLU A 129 -7.46 -1.91 1.00
C GLU A 129 -8.59 -0.97 0.56
N GLN A 130 -8.51 0.32 0.90
CA GLN A 130 -9.45 1.32 0.42
C GLN A 130 -9.44 1.44 -1.11
N GLY A 131 -8.25 1.43 -1.73
CA GLY A 131 -8.12 1.47 -3.18
C GLY A 131 -8.67 0.22 -3.86
N ARG A 132 -8.45 -0.97 -3.27
CA ARG A 132 -9.07 -2.24 -3.72
C ARG A 132 -10.59 -2.19 -3.63
N GLY A 133 -11.14 -1.65 -2.55
CA GLY A 133 -12.58 -1.46 -2.39
C GLY A 133 -13.17 -0.56 -3.48
N LYS A 134 -12.53 0.57 -3.77
CA LYS A 134 -12.95 1.48 -4.87
C LYS A 134 -12.87 0.79 -6.23
N LEU A 135 -11.84 -0.01 -6.47
CA LEU A 135 -11.69 -0.76 -7.72
C LEU A 135 -12.77 -1.84 -7.88
N ALA A 136 -13.13 -2.53 -6.79
CA ALA A 136 -14.22 -3.50 -6.79
C ALA A 136 -15.57 -2.83 -7.13
N MET A 137 -15.86 -1.68 -6.53
CA MET A 137 -17.05 -0.89 -6.87
C MET A 137 -17.05 -0.47 -8.34
N ALA A 138 -15.92 0.00 -8.87
CA ALA A 138 -15.81 0.37 -10.28
C ALA A 138 -16.05 -0.84 -11.21
N LYS A 139 -15.57 -2.04 -10.85
CA LYS A 139 -15.86 -3.28 -11.60
C LYS A 139 -17.35 -3.66 -11.55
N GLN A 140 -18.02 -3.46 -10.43
CA GLN A 140 -19.47 -3.69 -10.32
C GLN A 140 -20.27 -2.72 -11.19
N ILE A 141 -19.91 -1.43 -11.19
CA ILE A 141 -20.53 -0.43 -12.07
C ILE A 141 -20.35 -0.81 -13.54
N ARG A 142 -19.16 -1.32 -13.93
CA ARG A 142 -18.91 -1.81 -15.29
C ARG A 142 -19.84 -2.95 -15.68
N LEU A 143 -20.09 -3.90 -14.77
CA LEU A 143 -21.06 -4.97 -14.99
C LEU A 143 -22.48 -4.42 -15.15
N GLY A 144 -22.89 -3.49 -14.29
CA GLY A 144 -24.18 -2.82 -14.38
C GLY A 144 -24.38 -2.08 -15.72
N CYS A 145 -23.35 -1.38 -16.20
CA CYS A 145 -23.37 -0.77 -17.52
C CYS A 145 -23.56 -1.81 -18.63
N ALA A 146 -22.88 -2.96 -18.58
CA ALA A 146 -23.03 -4.02 -19.57
C ALA A 146 -24.46 -4.59 -19.60
N TYR A 147 -25.07 -4.82 -18.43
CA TYR A 147 -26.47 -5.23 -18.36
C TYR A 147 -27.42 -4.16 -18.92
N ALA A 148 -27.18 -2.88 -18.64
CA ALA A 148 -27.96 -1.79 -19.20
C ALA A 148 -27.88 -1.78 -20.74
N THR A 149 -26.69 -1.93 -21.31
CA THR A 149 -26.53 -1.99 -22.77
C THR A 149 -27.27 -3.19 -23.38
N GLY A 150 -27.23 -4.35 -22.73
CA GLY A 150 -27.98 -5.54 -23.14
C GLY A 150 -29.50 -5.32 -23.10
N PHE A 151 -30.00 -4.70 -22.03
CA PHE A 151 -31.42 -4.36 -21.89
C PHE A 151 -31.90 -3.38 -22.97
N PHE A 152 -31.13 -2.31 -23.21
CA PHE A 152 -31.45 -1.35 -24.28
C PHE A 152 -31.42 -1.99 -25.67
N SER A 153 -30.48 -2.90 -25.92
CA SER A 153 -30.39 -3.64 -27.19
C SER A 153 -31.63 -4.52 -27.41
N LEU A 154 -32.07 -5.23 -26.37
CA LEU A 154 -33.28 -6.05 -26.41
C LEU A 154 -34.55 -5.21 -26.63
N LEU A 155 -34.65 -4.05 -25.96
CA LEU A 155 -35.74 -3.10 -26.14
C LEU A 155 -35.82 -2.60 -27.58
N LEU A 156 -34.66 -2.32 -28.20
CA LEU A 156 -34.54 -1.90 -29.60
C LEU A 156 -35.07 -2.98 -30.55
N ILE A 157 -34.71 -4.24 -30.32
CA ILE A 157 -35.17 -5.39 -31.11
C ILE A 157 -36.70 -5.56 -30.98
N LEU A 158 -37.23 -5.48 -29.76
CA LEU A 158 -38.68 -5.58 -29.50
C LEU A 158 -39.46 -4.44 -30.18
N LEU A 159 -38.95 -3.21 -30.11
CA LEU A 159 -39.55 -2.06 -30.80
C LEU A 159 -39.55 -2.26 -32.31
N LEU A 160 -38.44 -2.72 -32.90
CA LEU A 160 -38.36 -3.03 -34.33
C LEU A 160 -39.39 -4.11 -34.72
N PHE A 161 -39.54 -5.17 -33.90
CA PHE A 161 -40.49 -6.24 -34.16
C PHE A 161 -41.96 -5.79 -34.07
N CYS A 162 -42.33 -5.06 -33.01
CA CYS A 162 -43.65 -4.46 -32.86
C CYS A 162 -43.99 -3.52 -34.02
N TRP A 163 -43.00 -2.74 -34.46
CA TRP A 163 -43.19 -1.80 -35.55
C TRP A 163 -43.39 -2.51 -36.90
N ARG A 164 -42.68 -3.64 -37.12
CA ARG A 164 -42.87 -4.52 -38.28
C ARG A 164 -44.29 -5.13 -38.33
N LYS A 165 -44.82 -5.60 -37.19
CA LYS A 165 -46.21 -6.09 -37.08
C LYS A 165 -47.24 -5.00 -37.37
N LEU A 166 -47.03 -3.78 -36.86
CA LEU A 166 -47.92 -2.63 -37.10
C LEU A 166 -47.93 -2.17 -38.56
N LEU A 167 -46.80 -2.23 -39.25
CA LEU A 167 -46.72 -1.93 -40.68
C LEU A 167 -47.46 -2.98 -41.53
N CYS A 168 -47.40 -4.25 -41.16
CA CYS A 168 -48.18 -5.31 -41.83
C CYS A 168 -49.69 -5.11 -41.64
N LYS A 169 -50.12 -4.68 -40.44
CA LYS A 169 -51.54 -4.43 -40.13
C LYS A 169 -52.14 -3.20 -40.80
N ARG A 170 -51.32 -2.24 -41.23
CA ARG A 170 -51.76 -1.01 -41.91
C ARG A 170 -51.79 -1.15 -43.44
N LYS A 171 -51.19 -2.23 -43.98
CA LYS A 171 -51.18 -2.56 -45.42
C LYS A 171 -52.24 -3.59 -45.82
N SER A 172 -52.97 -4.17 -44.86
CA SER A 172 -54.15 -5.02 -45.07
C SER A 172 -55.41 -4.23 -44.77
#